data_AF-A0A544ZCT3-F1
#
_entry.id   AF-A0A544ZCT3-F1
#
_cell.length_a   1.000
_cell.length_b   1.000
_cell.length_c   1.000
_cell.angle_alpha   90.00
_cell.angle_beta   90.00
_cell.angle_gamma   90.00
#
_symmetry.space_group_name_H-M   'P 1'
#
loop_
_entity.id
_entity.type
_entity.pdbx_description
1 polymer ?
#
loop_
_entity_poly.entity_id
_entity_poly.type
_entity_poly.pdbx_seq_one_letter_code
_entity_poly.pdbx_strand_id
1 'polypeptide(L)'
;MWATAEESREYVTGVYRRAWGHADATIAALPLESVADIVWWPEERRRATLHGVLVHMIAETHRHAGHADIVRESIDGGAGYREGDDVVTAGDLSWWESYREELERVAREAGHDLKRPSRPSPGRSGR
;
A
#
# COMPACT_ATOMS: atom_id res chain seq x y z
N MET A 1 2.26 2.62 15.00
CA MET A 1 2.87 1.46 15.67
C MET A 1 3.98 0.95 14.76
N TRP A 2 5.15 0.59 15.29
CA TRP A 2 6.29 0.04 14.54
C TRP A 2 6.91 -1.11 15.34
N ALA A 3 7.54 -2.07 14.66
CA ALA A 3 8.29 -3.13 15.32
C ALA A 3 9.60 -2.54 15.90
N THR A 4 9.94 -2.86 17.15
CA THR A 4 11.21 -2.42 17.74
C THR A 4 12.36 -3.33 17.29
N ALA A 5 13.61 -2.91 17.53
CA ALA A 5 14.79 -3.73 17.23
C ALA A 5 14.82 -5.06 18.02
N GLU A 6 14.03 -5.16 19.10
CA GLU A 6 13.93 -6.36 19.95
C GLU A 6 12.89 -7.35 19.42
N GLU A 7 12.00 -6.91 18.52
CA GLU A 7 10.97 -7.76 17.91
C GLU A 7 11.51 -8.40 16.63
N SER A 8 11.85 -9.69 16.72
CA SER A 8 12.35 -10.42 15.56
C SER A 8 11.29 -10.60 14.47
N ARG A 9 11.74 -10.79 13.23
CA ARG A 9 10.86 -11.14 12.10
C ARG A 9 10.04 -12.40 12.39
N GLU A 10 10.68 -13.40 12.98
CA GLU A 10 10.06 -14.68 13.35
C GLU A 10 8.97 -14.47 14.39
N TYR A 11 9.18 -13.56 15.35
CA TYR A 11 8.15 -13.19 16.32
C TYR A 11 6.96 -12.53 15.63
N VAL A 12 7.17 -11.50 14.82
CA VAL A 12 6.10 -10.76 14.13
C VAL A 12 5.29 -11.68 13.21
N THR A 13 5.97 -12.45 12.36
CA THR A 13 5.30 -13.42 11.47
C THR A 13 4.64 -14.56 12.25
N GLY A 14 5.19 -14.95 13.40
CA GLY A 14 4.58 -15.92 14.31
C GLY A 14 3.29 -15.42 14.96
N VAL A 15 3.25 -14.16 15.41
CA VAL A 15 2.02 -13.52 15.92
C VAL A 15 0.94 -13.53 14.84
N TYR A 16 1.30 -13.14 13.62
CA TYR A 16 0.38 -13.11 12.48
C TYR A 16 -0.21 -14.50 12.19
N ARG A 17 0.62 -15.55 12.14
CA ARG A 17 0.15 -16.93 11.92
C ARG A 17 -0.75 -17.44 13.04
N ARG A 18 -0.51 -17.05 14.30
CA ARG A 18 -1.41 -17.40 15.41
C ARG A 18 -2.77 -16.71 15.27
N ALA A 19 -2.79 -15.45 14.87
CA ALA A 19 -4.04 -14.74 14.58
C ALA A 19 -4.83 -15.41 13.45
N TRP A 20 -4.16 -15.86 12.39
CA TRP A 20 -4.78 -16.66 11.32
C TRP A 20 -5.39 -17.97 11.85
N GLY A 21 -4.65 -18.76 12.61
CA GLY A 21 -5.19 -20.01 13.17
C GLY A 21 -6.42 -19.79 14.05
N HIS A 22 -6.47 -18.68 14.79
CA HIS A 22 -7.66 -18.31 15.57
C HIS A 22 -8.84 -17.88 14.67
N ALA A 23 -8.57 -17.11 13.62
CA ALA A 23 -9.59 -16.71 12.65
C ALA A 23 -10.17 -17.93 11.93
N ASP A 24 -9.32 -18.87 11.47
CA ASP A 24 -9.75 -20.10 10.81
C ASP A 24 -10.67 -20.94 11.69
N ALA A 25 -10.29 -21.13 12.97
CA ALA A 25 -11.12 -21.84 13.94
C ALA A 25 -12.47 -21.15 14.16
N THR A 26 -12.49 -19.82 14.20
CA THR A 26 -13.73 -19.03 14.37
C THR A 26 -14.64 -19.15 13.15
N ILE A 27 -14.07 -19.05 11.94
CA ILE A 27 -14.79 -19.17 10.67
C ILE A 27 -15.39 -20.57 10.53
N ALA A 28 -14.66 -21.61 10.94
CA ALA A 28 -15.15 -22.99 10.89
C ALA A 28 -16.26 -23.27 11.92
N ALA A 29 -16.24 -22.60 13.07
CA ALA A 29 -17.15 -22.87 14.18
C ALA A 29 -18.48 -22.10 14.12
N LEU A 30 -18.53 -20.97 13.41
CA LEU A 30 -19.66 -20.03 13.49
C LEU A 30 -20.33 -19.81 12.12
N PRO A 31 -21.68 -19.69 12.08
CA PRO A 31 -22.37 -19.25 10.86
C PRO A 31 -22.04 -17.78 10.56
N LEU A 32 -22.15 -17.40 9.28
CA LEU A 32 -21.80 -16.07 8.77
C LEU A 32 -22.66 -14.94 9.37
N GLU A 33 -23.85 -15.27 9.84
CA GLU A 33 -24.82 -14.38 10.47
C GLU A 33 -24.52 -14.12 11.95
N SER A 34 -23.55 -14.83 12.53
CA SER A 34 -23.12 -14.63 13.92
C SER A 34 -22.71 -13.19 14.15
N VAL A 35 -23.25 -12.57 15.20
CA VAL A 35 -23.04 -11.14 15.48
C VAL A 35 -22.06 -10.98 16.63
N ALA A 36 -21.10 -10.05 16.46
CA ALA A 36 -20.16 -9.64 17.50
C ALA A 36 -20.27 -8.13 17.77
N ASP A 37 -19.99 -7.76 19.01
CA ASP A 37 -19.80 -6.37 19.45
C ASP A 37 -18.31 -6.01 19.45
N ILE A 38 -17.91 -5.16 18.51
CA ILE A 38 -16.52 -4.75 18.26
C ILE A 38 -16.28 -3.39 18.93
N VAL A 39 -15.94 -3.43 20.21
CA VAL A 39 -15.94 -2.24 21.10
C VAL A 39 -15.05 -1.08 20.66
N TRP A 40 -14.04 -1.33 19.81
CA TRP A 40 -13.16 -0.30 19.27
C TRP A 40 -13.62 0.29 17.93
N TRP A 41 -14.74 -0.17 17.37
CA TRP A 41 -15.37 0.46 16.20
C TRP A 41 -16.31 1.60 16.61
N PRO A 42 -16.57 2.56 15.69
CA PRO A 42 -17.59 3.58 15.89
C PRO A 42 -18.94 2.96 16.27
N GLU A 43 -19.71 3.64 17.12
CA GLU A 43 -20.96 3.11 17.70
C GLU A 43 -21.92 2.60 16.61
N GLU A 44 -22.02 3.32 15.50
CA GLU A 44 -22.93 3.01 14.39
C GLU A 44 -22.55 1.72 13.64
N ARG A 45 -21.32 1.22 13.84
CA ARG A 45 -20.78 0.01 13.20
C ARG A 45 -20.33 -1.04 14.20
N ARG A 46 -20.40 -0.77 15.51
CA ARG A 46 -19.89 -1.64 16.56
C ARG A 46 -20.44 -3.06 16.46
N ARG A 47 -21.69 -3.21 16.06
CA ARG A 47 -22.34 -4.50 15.89
C ARG A 47 -22.19 -4.99 14.44
N ALA A 48 -21.43 -6.05 14.22
CA ALA A 48 -21.17 -6.60 12.89
C ALA A 48 -21.38 -8.12 12.86
N THR A 49 -21.83 -8.64 11.72
CA THR A 49 -21.87 -10.09 11.47
C THR A 49 -20.47 -10.60 11.11
N LEU A 50 -20.23 -11.90 11.30
CA LEU A 50 -19.00 -12.56 10.84
C LEU A 50 -18.78 -12.30 9.34
N HIS A 51 -19.82 -12.36 8.51
CA HIS A 51 -19.75 -11.99 7.10
C HIS A 51 -19.21 -10.56 6.89
N GLY A 52 -19.77 -9.57 7.62
CA GLY A 52 -19.33 -8.19 7.53
C GLY A 52 -17.87 -8.00 7.95
N VAL A 53 -17.44 -8.71 9.00
CA VAL A 53 -16.04 -8.71 9.46
C VAL A 53 -15.12 -9.33 8.41
N LEU A 54 -15.51 -10.44 7.78
CA LEU A 54 -14.71 -11.09 6.73
C LEU A 54 -14.52 -10.18 5.51
N VAL A 55 -15.59 -9.53 5.04
CA VAL A 55 -15.51 -8.55 3.94
C VAL A 55 -14.57 -7.40 4.31
N HIS A 56 -14.67 -6.89 5.53
CA HIS A 56 -13.75 -5.86 6.03
C HIS A 56 -12.29 -6.34 6.02
N MET A 57 -12.02 -7.55 6.54
CA MET A 57 -10.68 -8.12 6.61
C MET A 57 -10.07 -8.39 5.23
N ILE A 58 -10.87 -8.75 4.22
CA ILE A 58 -10.40 -8.88 2.83
C ILE A 58 -9.87 -7.53 2.33
N ALA A 59 -10.64 -6.46 2.52
CA ALA A 59 -10.24 -5.12 2.08
C ALA A 59 -8.99 -4.62 2.82
N GLU A 60 -8.91 -4.82 4.14
CA GLU A 60 -7.72 -4.44 4.92
C GLU A 60 -6.48 -5.25 4.51
N THR A 61 -6.64 -6.57 4.33
CA THR A 61 -5.52 -7.44 3.92
C THR A 61 -4.99 -7.05 2.55
N HIS A 62 -5.88 -6.76 1.59
CA HIS A 62 -5.47 -6.33 0.25
C HIS A 62 -4.71 -4.98 0.29
N ARG A 63 -5.19 -4.02 1.10
CA ARG A 63 -4.51 -2.72 1.26
C ARG A 63 -3.11 -2.89 1.85
N HIS A 64 -2.97 -3.70 2.89
CA HIS A 64 -1.68 -3.95 3.53
C HIS A 64 -0.72 -4.75 2.65
N ALA A 65 -1.22 -5.71 1.86
CA ALA A 65 -0.41 -6.41 0.87
C ALA A 65 0.16 -5.45 -0.18
N GLY A 66 -0.65 -4.54 -0.71
CA GLY A 66 -0.18 -3.52 -1.66
C GLY A 66 0.88 -2.58 -1.05
N HIS A 67 0.73 -2.18 0.21
CA HIS A 67 1.77 -1.41 0.90
C HIS A 67 3.08 -2.19 1.07
N ALA A 68 2.99 -3.48 1.40
CA ALA A 68 4.15 -4.35 1.52
C ALA A 68 4.86 -4.55 0.18
N ASP A 69 4.12 -4.64 -0.93
CA ASP A 69 4.69 -4.70 -2.27
C ASP A 69 5.47 -3.44 -2.61
N ILE A 70 4.94 -2.23 -2.35
CA ILE A 70 5.69 -0.97 -2.58
C ILE A 70 7.02 -0.94 -1.79
N VAL A 71 7.00 -1.43 -0.54
CA VAL A 71 8.23 -1.53 0.27
C VAL A 71 9.20 -2.55 -0.32
N ARG A 72 8.72 -3.70 -0.78
CA ARG A 72 9.52 -4.71 -1.48
C ARG A 72 10.18 -4.13 -2.74
N GLU A 73 9.40 -3.51 -3.62
CA GLU A 73 9.86 -2.88 -4.86
C GLU A 73 10.92 -1.80 -4.60
N SER A 74 10.80 -1.08 -3.49
CA SER A 74 11.81 -0.08 -3.06
C SER A 74 13.14 -0.69 -2.60
N ILE A 75 13.13 -1.97 -2.20
CA ILE A 75 14.32 -2.70 -1.72
C ILE A 75 15.00 -3.45 -2.86
N ASP A 76 14.23 -4.13 -3.71
CA ASP A 76 14.75 -5.00 -4.77
C ASP A 76 14.77 -4.36 -6.17
N GLY A 77 14.16 -3.20 -6.35
CA GLY A 77 14.10 -2.47 -7.62
C GLY A 77 13.15 -3.08 -8.65
N GLY A 78 12.57 -4.25 -8.39
CA GLY A 78 11.58 -4.88 -9.25
C GLY A 78 10.22 -4.19 -9.14
N ALA A 79 9.33 -4.49 -10.09
CA ALA A 79 7.94 -4.03 -10.05
C ALA A 79 6.99 -5.18 -10.41
N GLY A 80 5.79 -5.17 -9.83
CA GLY A 80 4.75 -6.16 -10.10
C GLY A 80 4.58 -7.23 -9.03
N TYR A 81 3.67 -8.18 -9.28
CA TYR A 81 3.17 -9.12 -8.27
C TYR A 81 4.02 -10.40 -8.15
N ARG A 82 4.58 -10.91 -9.26
CA ARG A 82 5.45 -12.09 -9.30
C ARG A 82 6.49 -11.98 -10.41
N GLU A 83 7.61 -12.68 -10.21
CA GLU A 83 8.62 -12.91 -11.25
C GLU A 83 7.97 -13.65 -12.44
N GLY A 84 7.95 -13.01 -13.62
CA GLY A 84 7.33 -13.54 -14.84
C GLY A 84 5.84 -13.19 -15.05
N ASP A 85 5.20 -12.45 -14.13
CA ASP A 85 3.90 -11.81 -14.39
C ASP A 85 4.17 -10.45 -15.05
N ASP A 86 4.44 -10.46 -16.37
CA ASP A 86 4.87 -9.32 -17.22
C ASP A 86 3.80 -8.22 -17.43
N VAL A 87 2.94 -7.96 -16.43
CA VAL A 87 1.94 -6.88 -16.52
C VAL A 87 2.60 -5.51 -16.41
N VAL A 88 3.73 -5.41 -15.70
CA VAL A 88 4.44 -4.13 -15.44
C VAL A 88 5.86 -4.14 -16.00
N THR A 89 6.57 -5.26 -15.94
CA THR A 89 7.93 -5.40 -16.46
C THR A 89 7.90 -6.17 -17.78
N ALA A 90 7.68 -5.47 -18.91
CA ALA A 90 7.62 -6.07 -20.26
C ALA A 90 8.97 -6.61 -20.78
N GLY A 91 9.89 -6.88 -19.88
CA GLY A 91 11.31 -7.10 -20.06
C GLY A 91 11.93 -7.05 -18.68
N ASP A 92 13.01 -7.76 -18.47
CA ASP A 92 13.71 -7.91 -17.18
C ASP A 92 13.98 -6.61 -16.37
N LEU A 93 14.60 -6.76 -15.19
CA LEU A 93 14.95 -5.63 -14.31
C LEU A 93 15.71 -4.50 -15.02
N SER A 94 16.58 -4.83 -15.99
CA SER A 94 17.39 -3.81 -16.70
C SER A 94 16.55 -2.95 -17.64
N TRP A 95 15.55 -3.56 -18.28
CA TRP A 95 14.57 -2.83 -19.07
C TRP A 95 13.74 -1.90 -18.17
N TRP A 96 13.28 -2.39 -17.02
CA TRP A 96 12.49 -1.61 -16.07
C TRP A 96 13.25 -0.41 -15.50
N GLU A 97 14.52 -0.60 -15.13
CA GLU A 97 15.41 0.48 -14.69
C GLU A 97 15.55 1.56 -15.77
N SER A 98 15.85 1.15 -17.01
CA SER A 98 16.01 2.07 -18.14
C SER A 98 14.72 2.87 -18.41
N TYR A 99 13.57 2.19 -18.36
CA TYR A 99 12.27 2.84 -18.54
C TYR A 99 11.95 3.82 -17.41
N ARG A 100 12.26 3.46 -16.17
CA ARG A 100 12.09 4.34 -15.01
C ARG A 100 12.95 5.61 -15.10
N GLU A 101 14.21 5.48 -15.52
CA GLU A 101 15.10 6.62 -15.73
C GLU A 101 14.57 7.58 -16.80
N GLU A 102 14.05 7.03 -17.91
CA GLU A 102 13.43 7.82 -18.96
C GLU A 102 12.22 8.61 -18.44
N LEU A 103 11.31 7.94 -17.71
CA LEU A 103 10.13 8.59 -17.12
C LEU A 103 10.51 9.67 -16.11
N GLU A 104 11.52 9.41 -15.29
CA GLU A 104 12.02 10.39 -14.31
C GLU A 104 12.59 11.63 -15.00
N ARG A 105 13.36 11.44 -16.08
CA ARG A 105 13.88 12.55 -16.90
C ARG A 105 12.73 13.38 -17.47
N VAL A 106 11.73 12.74 -18.08
CA VAL A 106 10.54 13.42 -18.66
C VAL A 106 9.78 14.20 -17.58
N ALA A 107 9.57 13.61 -16.40
CA ALA A 107 8.87 14.26 -15.29
C ALA A 107 9.63 15.50 -14.77
N ARG A 108 10.97 15.41 -14.68
CA ARG A 108 11.83 16.54 -14.28
C ARG A 108 11.76 17.66 -15.32
N GLU A 109 11.93 17.36 -16.61
CA GLU A 109 11.83 18.32 -17.71
C GLU A 109 10.49 19.08 -17.67
N ALA A 110 9.36 18.37 -17.56
CA ALA A 110 8.04 18.98 -17.44
C ALA A 110 7.87 19.85 -16.18
N GLY A 111 8.42 19.42 -15.04
CA GLY A 111 8.42 20.19 -13.79
C GLY A 111 9.28 21.46 -13.84
N HIS A 112 10.34 21.48 -14.65
CA HIS A 112 11.16 22.65 -14.90
C HIS A 112 10.43 23.67 -15.79
N ASP A 113 9.69 23.21 -16.80
CA ASP A 113 8.89 24.07 -17.68
C ASP A 113 7.73 24.75 -16.93
N LEU A 114 7.13 24.07 -15.96
CA LEU A 114 6.06 24.62 -15.11
C LEU A 114 6.55 25.70 -14.12
N LYS A 115 7.85 25.78 -13.81
CA LYS A 115 8.40 26.79 -12.87
C LYS A 115 8.66 28.17 -13.48
N ARG A 116 8.24 28.43 -14.73
CA ARG A 116 8.51 29.71 -15.39
C ARG A 116 7.26 30.53 -15.75
N PRO A 117 6.74 31.36 -14.82
CA PRO A 117 6.04 32.58 -15.19
C PRO A 117 6.94 33.81 -14.90
N SER A 118 7.63 34.32 -15.92
CA SER A 118 8.19 35.68 -15.84
C SER A 118 7.05 36.69 -15.99
N ARG A 119 6.56 37.26 -14.88
CA ARG A 119 5.71 38.47 -14.95
C ARG A 119 6.56 39.62 -15.52
N PRO A 120 6.12 40.33 -16.57
CA PRO A 120 6.80 41.52 -17.01
C PRO A 120 6.69 42.61 -15.92
N SER A 121 7.83 43.23 -15.59
CA SER A 121 7.88 44.37 -14.66
C SER A 121 7.02 45.53 -15.19
N PRO A 122 6.16 46.15 -14.35
CA PRO A 122 5.49 47.36 -14.75
C PRO A 122 6.53 48.48 -14.86
N GLY A 123 6.72 48.99 -16.09
CA GLY A 123 7.63 50.10 -16.36
C GLY A 123 7.27 51.30 -15.51
N ARG A 124 8.27 51.89 -14.85
CA ARG A 124 8.17 53.22 -14.24
C ARG A 124 7.92 54.24 -15.35
N SER A 125 6.73 54.83 -15.43
CA SER A 125 6.58 56.13 -16.07
C SER A 125 7.02 57.20 -15.09
N GLY A 126 8.13 57.86 -15.41
CA GLY A 126 8.60 59.05 -14.70
C GLY A 126 7.67 60.25 -14.92
N ARG A 127 7.61 61.05 -13.86
CA ARG A 127 7.38 62.51 -13.74
C ARG A 127 6.62 63.23 -14.85
#